data_AF-A0A7C9BU67-F1
#
_entry.id   AF-A0A7C9BU67-F1
#
_cell.length_a   1.000
_cell.length_b   1.000
_cell.length_c   1.000
_cell.angle_alpha   90.00
_cell.angle_beta   90.00
_cell.angle_gamma   90.00
#
_symmetry.space_group_name_H-M   'P 1'
#
loop_
_entity.id
_entity.type
_entity.pdbx_description
1 polymer ?
#
loop_
_entity_poly.entity_id
_entity_poly.type
_entity_poly.pdbx_seq_one_letter_code
_entity_poly.pdbx_strand_id
1 'polypeptide(L)'
;MGILDFIFGKKTTKQKGLCEPEQNQAENTQAPQQYMDMASQNADVVEGMEFIATCQLRTPIAILKKHGEVYVGEGMPPAYGTPQDGVWVPKLNSSFDFLDEGNTTASDAGQVNAGEYIDYAVGLLSIFESDISITDKMDKALAYSGNNGSKKQIERKILAYYCEKNIADVMARFVSESERIEFYFDKANRLTLVSGVNKKAASALEASGIYTIKELSNMTESDLVKINGIGKVSAQKIISHLSS
;
A
#
# COMPACT_ATOMS: atom_id res chain seq x y z
N MET A 1 25.22 25.33 -1.34
CA MET A 1 26.60 24.79 -1.43
C MET A 1 27.05 24.54 0.01
N GLY A 2 27.37 23.37 0.51
CA GLY A 2 27.74 22.09 -0.09
C GLY A 2 28.89 21.55 0.77
N ILE A 3 28.59 20.65 1.72
CA ILE A 3 29.56 20.10 2.70
C ILE A 3 30.37 18.93 2.07
N LEU A 4 30.36 18.82 0.73
CA LEU A 4 30.86 17.67 -0.02
C LEU A 4 32.22 17.89 -0.71
N ASP A 5 33.01 18.91 -0.34
CA ASP A 5 34.29 19.21 -1.03
C ASP A 5 35.55 19.24 -0.13
N PHE A 6 35.48 18.83 1.14
CA PHE A 6 36.58 19.09 2.09
C PHE A 6 37.59 17.96 2.34
N ILE A 7 37.45 16.76 1.76
CA ILE A 7 38.44 15.69 1.96
C ILE A 7 38.92 15.16 0.61
N PHE A 8 39.70 16.02 -0.03
CA PHE A 8 40.41 15.84 -1.31
C PHE A 8 41.32 14.61 -1.36
N GLY A 9 41.48 14.05 -2.58
CA GLY A 9 42.63 13.20 -2.88
C GLY A 9 42.66 12.54 -4.27
N LYS A 10 42.62 13.31 -5.37
CA LYS A 10 42.93 12.79 -6.72
C LYS A 10 44.37 12.29 -6.80
N LYS A 11 44.58 10.99 -7.05
CA LYS A 11 45.71 10.45 -7.86
C LYS A 11 45.26 9.17 -8.58
N THR A 12 45.11 9.25 -9.90
CA THR A 12 44.90 8.10 -10.79
C THR A 12 46.24 7.50 -11.18
N THR A 13 46.53 6.28 -10.72
CA THR A 13 47.58 5.43 -11.28
C THR A 13 46.95 4.10 -11.70
N LYS A 14 47.08 3.78 -13.00
CA LYS A 14 46.63 2.52 -13.61
C LYS A 14 47.37 1.33 -12.97
N GLN A 15 46.61 0.37 -12.43
CA GLN A 15 47.04 -1.02 -12.34
C GLN A 15 45.91 -1.93 -12.81
N LYS A 16 46.34 -2.96 -13.54
CA LYS A 16 45.58 -3.81 -14.44
C LYS A 16 45.51 -5.19 -13.79
N GLY A 17 44.31 -5.76 -13.71
CA GLY A 17 44.07 -7.18 -13.47
C GLY A 17 43.83 -7.58 -12.02
N LEU A 18 42.59 -7.96 -11.72
CA LEU A 18 42.19 -9.24 -11.12
C LEU A 18 40.67 -9.20 -10.84
N CYS A 19 39.94 -10.09 -11.54
CA CYS A 19 38.57 -10.55 -11.30
C CYS A 19 37.59 -9.54 -10.67
N GLU A 20 36.89 -8.81 -11.52
CA GLU A 20 35.63 -8.18 -11.12
C GLU A 20 34.61 -9.29 -10.82
N PRO A 21 33.97 -9.32 -9.64
CA PRO A 21 32.79 -10.16 -9.46
C PRO A 21 31.73 -9.59 -10.39
N GLU A 22 31.15 -10.44 -11.24
CA GLU A 22 29.94 -10.10 -11.98
C GLU A 22 28.92 -9.57 -10.98
N GLN A 23 28.69 -8.26 -11.03
CA GLN A 23 27.56 -7.65 -10.36
C GLN A 23 26.33 -8.20 -11.06
N ASN A 24 25.82 -9.33 -10.57
CA ASN A 24 24.43 -9.72 -10.80
C ASN A 24 23.58 -8.55 -10.34
N GLN A 25 23.25 -7.65 -11.26
CA GLN A 25 22.15 -6.73 -11.10
C GLN A 25 20.95 -7.63 -10.84
N ALA A 26 20.49 -7.68 -9.59
CA ALA A 26 19.30 -8.45 -9.25
C ALA A 26 18.19 -7.98 -10.19
N GLU A 27 17.82 -8.84 -11.15
CA GLU A 27 16.71 -8.59 -12.05
C GLU A 27 15.48 -8.38 -11.17
N ASN A 28 15.00 -7.14 -11.12
CA ASN A 28 13.79 -6.80 -10.40
C ASN A 28 12.59 -7.22 -11.27
N THR A 29 12.42 -8.52 -11.42
CA THR A 29 11.36 -9.16 -12.21
C THR A 29 10.48 -10.00 -11.30
N GLN A 30 9.23 -10.23 -11.72
CA GLN A 30 8.32 -11.11 -11.00
C GLN A 30 8.66 -12.59 -11.17
N ALA A 31 9.49 -12.95 -12.14
CA ALA A 31 10.02 -14.29 -12.34
C ALA A 31 11.56 -14.22 -12.36
N PRO A 32 12.21 -14.13 -11.19
CA PRO A 32 13.66 -14.11 -11.10
C PRO A 32 14.28 -15.34 -11.80
N GLN A 33 15.32 -15.13 -12.62
CA GLN A 33 15.93 -16.22 -13.39
C GLN A 33 16.36 -17.41 -12.51
N GLN A 34 16.86 -17.16 -11.31
CA GLN A 34 17.23 -18.21 -10.35
C GLN A 34 16.08 -19.18 -10.02
N TYR A 35 14.83 -18.71 -9.98
CA TYR A 35 13.67 -19.55 -9.71
C TYR A 35 13.24 -20.33 -10.95
N MET A 36 13.36 -19.72 -12.13
CA MET A 36 13.14 -20.41 -13.41
C MET A 36 14.18 -21.54 -13.60
N ASP A 37 15.44 -21.26 -13.30
CA ASP A 37 16.53 -22.25 -13.35
C ASP A 37 16.27 -23.39 -12.36
N MET A 38 15.86 -23.07 -11.13
CA MET A 38 15.50 -24.07 -10.12
C MET A 38 14.36 -24.97 -10.60
N ALA A 39 13.29 -24.41 -11.18
CA ALA A 39 12.18 -25.20 -11.69
C ALA A 39 12.60 -26.12 -12.84
N SER A 40 13.38 -25.60 -13.81
CA SER A 40 13.83 -26.37 -14.98
C SER A 40 14.81 -27.49 -14.63
N GLN A 41 15.68 -27.29 -13.64
CA GLN A 41 16.69 -28.27 -13.23
C GLN A 41 16.13 -29.37 -12.31
N ASN A 42 14.94 -29.19 -11.75
CA ASN A 42 14.32 -30.10 -10.78
C ASN A 42 12.92 -30.56 -11.24
N ALA A 43 12.76 -30.81 -12.54
CA ALA A 43 11.48 -31.20 -13.16
C ALA A 43 10.91 -32.54 -12.64
N ASP A 44 11.68 -33.31 -11.88
CA ASP A 44 11.24 -34.52 -11.18
C ASP A 44 10.41 -34.22 -9.92
N VAL A 45 10.62 -33.06 -9.29
CA VAL A 45 9.93 -32.64 -8.06
C VAL A 45 9.13 -31.34 -8.20
N VAL A 46 9.39 -30.53 -9.23
CA VAL A 46 8.68 -29.28 -9.55
C VAL A 46 7.72 -29.50 -10.71
N GLU A 47 6.46 -29.10 -10.57
CA GLU A 47 5.43 -29.20 -11.62
C GLU A 47 5.26 -27.92 -12.44
N GLY A 48 5.78 -26.79 -11.97
CA GLY A 48 5.69 -25.50 -12.64
C GLY A 48 6.09 -24.33 -11.76
N MET A 49 5.60 -23.15 -12.11
CA MET A 49 5.76 -21.92 -11.32
C MET A 49 4.41 -21.53 -10.72
N GLU A 50 4.34 -21.23 -9.43
CA GLU A 50 3.15 -20.69 -8.75
C GLU A 50 3.31 -19.20 -8.51
N PHE A 51 2.26 -18.42 -8.78
CA PHE A 51 2.24 -16.99 -8.49
C PHE A 51 1.82 -16.73 -7.04
N ILE A 52 2.71 -16.10 -6.27
CA ILE A 52 2.47 -15.70 -4.89
C ILE A 52 2.26 -14.18 -4.86
N ALA A 53 1.00 -13.76 -4.77
CA ALA A 53 0.66 -12.36 -4.56
C ALA A 53 1.13 -11.86 -3.17
N THR A 54 1.63 -10.63 -3.12
CA THR A 54 2.01 -9.96 -1.88
C THR A 54 0.77 -9.65 -1.05
N CYS A 55 0.69 -10.19 0.17
CA CYS A 55 -0.45 -10.02 1.07
C CYS A 55 -0.44 -8.63 1.75
N GLN A 56 -0.81 -7.59 1.01
CA GLN A 56 -0.92 -6.21 1.51
C GLN A 56 -2.16 -5.55 0.88
N LEU A 57 -2.82 -4.64 1.60
CA LEU A 57 -4.01 -3.92 1.08
C LEU A 57 -3.70 -3.03 -0.12
N ARG A 58 -2.43 -2.65 -0.31
CA ARG A 58 -2.00 -1.91 -1.51
C ARG A 58 -1.98 -2.77 -2.78
N THR A 59 -1.92 -4.10 -2.64
CA THR A 59 -1.80 -5.01 -3.78
C THR A 59 -3.09 -4.97 -4.57
N PRO A 60 -3.07 -4.64 -5.88
CA PRO A 60 -4.26 -4.60 -6.70
C PRO A 60 -5.07 -5.90 -6.63
N ILE A 61 -6.40 -5.81 -6.52
CA ILE A 61 -7.29 -6.97 -6.44
C ILE A 61 -7.18 -7.90 -7.64
N ALA A 62 -6.96 -7.36 -8.85
CA ALA A 62 -6.71 -8.17 -10.04
C ALA A 62 -5.47 -9.07 -9.88
N ILE A 63 -4.47 -8.65 -9.11
CA ILE A 63 -3.25 -9.41 -8.82
C ILE A 63 -3.47 -10.35 -7.64
N LEU A 64 -4.19 -9.93 -6.58
CA LEU A 64 -4.54 -10.82 -5.47
C LEU A 64 -5.34 -12.05 -5.95
N LYS A 65 -6.23 -11.87 -6.93
CA LYS A 65 -6.99 -12.95 -7.57
C LYS A 65 -6.13 -13.95 -8.35
N LYS A 66 -4.86 -13.63 -8.62
CA LYS A 66 -3.88 -14.49 -9.28
C LYS A 66 -3.07 -15.35 -8.32
N HIS A 67 -3.22 -15.13 -7.00
CA HIS A 67 -2.53 -15.92 -5.99
C HIS A 67 -2.85 -17.42 -6.17
N GLY A 68 -1.81 -18.24 -6.22
CA GLY A 68 -1.93 -19.69 -6.43
C GLY A 68 -2.11 -20.12 -7.89
N GLU A 69 -2.06 -19.19 -8.87
CA GLU A 69 -2.05 -19.56 -10.29
C GLU A 69 -0.77 -20.32 -10.62
N VAL A 70 -0.90 -21.48 -11.28
CA VAL A 70 0.23 -22.32 -11.68
C VAL A 70 0.47 -22.22 -13.18
N TYR A 71 1.69 -21.89 -13.57
CA TYR A 71 2.18 -21.85 -14.94
C TYR A 71 3.05 -23.07 -15.25
N VAL A 72 2.65 -23.85 -16.26
CA VAL A 72 3.31 -25.11 -16.68
C VAL A 72 3.87 -25.01 -18.11
N GLY A 73 4.01 -23.80 -18.66
CA GLY A 73 4.48 -23.59 -20.03
C GLY A 73 6.00 -23.48 -20.16
N GLU A 74 6.49 -23.56 -21.39
CA GLU A 74 7.89 -23.22 -21.70
C GLU A 74 8.09 -21.70 -21.70
N GLY A 75 9.23 -21.23 -21.19
CA GLY A 75 9.59 -19.80 -21.19
C GLY A 75 9.10 -19.02 -19.97
N MET A 76 9.04 -17.69 -20.09
CA MET A 76 8.73 -16.80 -18.97
C MET A 76 7.23 -16.81 -18.62
N PRO A 77 6.86 -16.96 -17.32
CA PRO A 77 5.50 -16.77 -16.86
C PRO A 77 4.98 -15.35 -17.17
N PRO A 78 3.65 -15.16 -17.25
CA PRO A 78 3.08 -13.84 -17.48
C PRO A 78 3.40 -12.87 -16.33
N ALA A 79 3.59 -11.60 -16.66
CA ALA A 79 3.78 -10.54 -15.68
C ALA A 79 2.43 -10.00 -15.17
N TYR A 80 2.31 -9.84 -13.85
CA TYR A 80 1.15 -9.29 -13.16
C TYR A 80 1.56 -8.06 -12.34
N GLY A 81 1.50 -6.86 -12.93
CA GLY A 81 1.88 -5.64 -12.22
C GLY A 81 3.39 -5.55 -12.00
N THR A 82 3.82 -5.33 -10.75
CA THR A 82 5.23 -5.13 -10.41
C THR A 82 5.75 -6.21 -9.44
N PRO A 83 7.08 -6.38 -9.30
CA PRO A 83 7.68 -7.27 -8.29
C PRO A 83 7.25 -7.01 -6.84
N GLN A 84 6.73 -5.82 -6.54
CA GLN A 84 6.19 -5.52 -5.21
C GLN A 84 4.82 -6.18 -4.99
N ASP A 85 4.10 -6.52 -6.05
CA ASP A 85 2.71 -7.00 -5.99
C ASP A 85 2.61 -8.53 -5.96
N GLY A 86 3.68 -9.22 -6.37
CA GLY A 86 3.81 -10.67 -6.28
C GLY A 86 4.98 -11.20 -7.09
N VAL A 87 5.28 -12.47 -6.90
CA VAL A 87 6.42 -13.17 -7.49
C VAL A 87 6.03 -14.61 -7.85
N TRP A 88 6.60 -15.11 -8.93
CA TRP A 88 6.56 -16.50 -9.35
C TRP A 88 7.63 -17.30 -8.61
N VAL A 89 7.23 -18.40 -7.97
CA VAL A 89 8.13 -19.31 -7.26
C VAL A 89 7.95 -20.74 -7.78
N PRO A 90 8.95 -21.63 -7.67
CA PRO A 90 8.79 -23.02 -8.08
C PRO A 90 7.70 -23.71 -7.25
N LYS A 91 6.78 -24.40 -7.92
CA LYS A 91 5.72 -25.20 -7.28
C LYS A 91 6.13 -26.66 -7.23
N LEU A 92 6.23 -27.21 -6.03
CA LEU A 92 6.43 -28.65 -5.86
C LEU A 92 5.20 -29.41 -6.34
N ASN A 93 5.42 -30.61 -6.89
CA ASN A 93 4.31 -31.46 -7.29
C ASN A 93 3.49 -31.95 -6.08
N SER A 94 2.24 -32.32 -6.32
CA SER A 94 1.27 -32.73 -5.29
C SER A 94 1.71 -33.85 -4.34
N SER A 95 2.75 -34.64 -4.69
CA SER A 95 3.33 -35.63 -3.77
C SER A 95 3.93 -34.98 -2.51
N PHE A 96 4.20 -33.67 -2.57
CA PHE A 96 4.81 -32.88 -1.50
C PHE A 96 3.85 -31.86 -0.86
N ASP A 97 2.55 -31.91 -1.14
CA ASP A 97 1.58 -30.94 -0.58
C ASP A 97 1.56 -30.89 0.96
N PHE A 98 1.98 -31.98 1.61
CA PHE A 98 2.13 -32.03 3.08
C PHE A 98 3.14 -31.02 3.62
N LEU A 99 4.08 -30.53 2.81
CA LEU A 99 5.02 -29.46 3.17
C LEU A 99 4.36 -28.08 3.18
N ASP A 100 3.24 -27.93 2.49
CA ASP A 100 2.49 -26.69 2.42
C ASP A 100 1.44 -26.56 3.55
N GLU A 101 1.21 -27.64 4.31
CA GLU A 101 0.27 -27.64 5.42
C GLU A 101 0.68 -26.66 6.53
N GLY A 102 -0.24 -25.75 6.86
CA GLY A 102 0.00 -24.74 7.91
C GLY A 102 0.93 -23.61 7.48
N ASN A 103 1.30 -23.52 6.19
CA ASN A 103 2.08 -22.40 5.68
C ASN A 103 1.34 -21.08 5.92
N THR A 104 2.13 -20.09 6.34
CA THR A 104 1.70 -18.73 6.61
C THR A 104 2.54 -17.77 5.81
N THR A 105 1.99 -16.60 5.52
CA THR A 105 2.67 -15.53 4.81
C THR A 105 2.79 -14.29 5.68
N ALA A 106 3.76 -13.44 5.35
CA ALA A 106 3.89 -12.11 5.93
C ALA A 106 2.90 -11.15 5.25
N SER A 107 2.22 -10.34 6.06
CA SER A 107 1.23 -9.37 5.59
C SER A 107 1.20 -8.11 6.45
N ASP A 108 0.40 -7.12 6.05
CA ASP A 108 0.01 -6.00 6.92
C ASP A 108 -0.97 -6.43 8.05
N ALA A 109 -1.39 -7.70 8.06
CA ALA A 109 -2.02 -8.38 9.17
C ALA A 109 -1.02 -9.27 9.95
N GLY A 110 0.29 -9.05 9.81
CA GLY A 110 1.33 -9.90 10.40
C GLY A 110 1.40 -11.29 9.76
N GLN A 111 1.76 -12.31 10.54
CA GLN A 111 1.77 -13.70 10.06
C GLN A 111 0.33 -14.26 10.03
N VAL A 112 -0.12 -14.69 8.84
CA VAL A 112 -1.48 -15.16 8.56
C VAL A 112 -1.49 -16.29 7.54
N ASN A 113 -2.56 -17.08 7.48
CA ASN A 113 -2.81 -17.96 6.35
C ASN A 113 -3.06 -17.11 5.10
N ALA A 114 -2.39 -17.43 3.99
CA ALA A 114 -2.49 -16.64 2.76
C ALA A 114 -3.92 -16.65 2.20
N GLY A 115 -4.57 -17.82 2.12
CA GLY A 115 -5.93 -17.93 1.61
C GLY A 115 -6.95 -17.10 2.39
N GLU A 116 -6.88 -17.12 3.73
CA GLU A 116 -7.75 -16.29 4.57
C GLU A 116 -7.53 -14.79 4.34
N TYR A 117 -6.27 -14.37 4.22
CA TYR A 117 -5.93 -12.98 3.92
C TYR A 117 -6.42 -12.56 2.54
N ILE A 118 -6.18 -13.39 1.51
CA ILE A 118 -6.62 -13.12 0.13
C ILE A 118 -8.15 -13.02 0.09
N ASP A 119 -8.90 -13.93 0.71
CA ASP A 119 -10.37 -13.83 0.78
C ASP A 119 -10.84 -12.52 1.43
N TYR A 120 -10.22 -12.17 2.57
CA TYR A 120 -10.51 -10.92 3.25
C TYR A 120 -10.24 -9.71 2.34
N ALA A 121 -9.02 -9.60 1.82
CA ALA A 121 -8.56 -8.44 1.05
C ALA A 121 -9.33 -8.31 -0.28
N VAL A 122 -9.55 -9.40 -1.02
CA VAL A 122 -10.31 -9.38 -2.27
C VAL A 122 -11.73 -8.90 -2.04
N GLY A 123 -12.43 -9.39 -1.01
CA GLY A 123 -13.79 -8.96 -0.73
C GLY A 123 -13.86 -7.51 -0.24
N LEU A 124 -12.90 -7.06 0.59
CA LEU A 124 -12.82 -5.66 1.02
C LEU A 124 -12.56 -4.73 -0.17
N LEU A 125 -11.54 -5.02 -0.98
CA LEU A 125 -11.17 -4.19 -2.14
C LEU A 125 -12.25 -4.17 -3.21
N SER A 126 -13.03 -5.26 -3.36
CA SER A 126 -14.19 -5.29 -4.27
C SER A 126 -15.24 -4.24 -3.92
N ILE A 127 -15.38 -3.86 -2.64
CA ILE A 127 -16.27 -2.76 -2.23
C ILE A 127 -15.76 -1.44 -2.85
N PHE A 128 -14.44 -1.22 -2.84
CA PHE A 128 -13.82 0.02 -3.29
C PHE A 128 -13.69 0.13 -4.82
N GLU A 129 -13.68 -0.99 -5.54
CA GLU A 129 -13.81 -1.04 -7.01
C GLU A 129 -15.24 -0.84 -7.52
N SER A 130 -16.25 -0.83 -6.65
CA SER A 130 -17.64 -0.62 -7.08
C SER A 130 -17.95 0.85 -7.38
N ASP A 131 -18.98 1.08 -8.20
CA ASP A 131 -19.41 2.42 -8.64
C ASP A 131 -20.31 3.16 -7.62
N ILE A 132 -20.37 2.71 -6.36
CA ILE A 132 -21.17 3.36 -5.32
C ILE A 132 -20.43 4.57 -4.72
N SER A 133 -21.15 5.42 -3.97
CA SER A 133 -20.56 6.59 -3.32
C SER A 133 -19.47 6.21 -2.32
N ILE A 134 -18.48 7.10 -2.09
CA ILE A 134 -17.43 6.84 -1.10
C ILE A 134 -18.01 6.62 0.31
N THR A 135 -19.10 7.32 0.65
CA THR A 135 -19.80 7.12 1.93
C THR A 135 -20.31 5.69 2.05
N ASP A 136 -20.99 5.18 1.01
CA ASP A 136 -21.49 3.81 0.99
C ASP A 136 -20.36 2.76 0.98
N LYS A 137 -19.25 3.03 0.29
CA LYS A 137 -18.05 2.17 0.31
C LYS A 137 -17.54 2.01 1.74
N MET A 138 -17.42 3.12 2.46
CA MET A 138 -16.89 3.13 3.83
C MET A 138 -17.84 2.46 4.81
N ASP A 139 -19.16 2.69 4.69
CA ASP A 139 -20.16 2.02 5.52
C ASP A 139 -20.17 0.50 5.30
N LYS A 140 -20.07 0.05 4.04
CA LYS A 140 -19.92 -1.37 3.72
C LYS A 140 -18.61 -1.95 4.25
N ALA A 141 -17.51 -1.20 4.18
CA ALA A 141 -16.23 -1.63 4.74
C ALA A 141 -16.33 -1.85 6.26
N LEU A 142 -16.96 -0.93 6.99
CA LEU A 142 -17.17 -1.05 8.44
C LEU A 142 -18.01 -2.30 8.81
N ALA A 143 -18.95 -2.69 7.96
CA ALA A 143 -19.77 -3.88 8.14
C ALA A 143 -19.12 -5.18 7.62
N TYR A 144 -18.01 -5.09 6.86
CA TYR A 144 -17.50 -6.18 6.03
C TYR A 144 -17.12 -7.43 6.82
N SER A 145 -16.38 -7.28 7.92
CA SER A 145 -15.99 -8.40 8.77
C SER A 145 -17.21 -9.09 9.43
N GLY A 146 -18.33 -8.39 9.57
CA GLY A 146 -19.61 -8.93 10.02
C GLY A 146 -19.50 -9.77 11.29
N ASN A 147 -19.87 -11.06 11.21
CA ASN A 147 -19.72 -12.05 12.28
C ASN A 147 -18.67 -13.13 11.95
N ASN A 148 -17.89 -12.95 10.89
CA ASN A 148 -16.88 -13.92 10.49
C ASN A 148 -15.63 -13.80 11.38
N GLY A 149 -15.28 -14.89 12.07
CA GLY A 149 -14.17 -14.93 13.02
C GLY A 149 -12.79 -14.68 12.40
N SER A 150 -12.51 -15.31 11.24
CA SER A 150 -11.22 -15.14 10.56
C SER A 150 -11.07 -13.73 10.00
N LYS A 151 -12.12 -13.18 9.37
CA LYS A 151 -12.14 -11.79 8.88
C LYS A 151 -11.90 -10.78 10.00
N LYS A 152 -12.58 -10.94 11.15
CA LYS A 152 -12.34 -10.09 12.34
C LYS A 152 -10.91 -10.20 12.88
N GLN A 153 -10.31 -11.38 12.81
CA GLN A 153 -8.94 -11.56 13.25
C GLN A 153 -7.97 -10.83 12.33
N ILE A 154 -8.14 -10.97 11.01
CA ILE A 154 -7.32 -10.27 10.01
C ILE A 154 -7.50 -8.75 10.15
N GLU A 155 -8.74 -8.26 10.16
CA GLU A 155 -9.05 -6.83 10.29
C GLU A 155 -8.39 -6.24 11.54
N ARG A 156 -8.52 -6.88 12.70
CA ARG A 156 -7.88 -6.40 13.94
C ARG A 156 -6.36 -6.29 13.82
N LYS A 157 -5.69 -7.22 13.13
CA LYS A 157 -4.24 -7.15 12.93
C LYS A 157 -3.87 -6.02 11.95
N ILE A 158 -4.65 -5.82 10.89
CA ILE A 158 -4.52 -4.68 9.96
C ILE A 158 -4.67 -3.35 10.72
N LEU A 159 -5.70 -3.21 11.56
CA LEU A 159 -5.93 -2.01 12.36
C LEU A 159 -4.73 -1.69 13.27
N ALA A 160 -4.15 -2.73 13.89
CA ALA A 160 -2.95 -2.59 14.71
C ALA A 160 -1.73 -2.15 13.89
N TYR A 161 -1.54 -2.69 12.69
CA TYR A 161 -0.44 -2.32 11.80
C TYR A 161 -0.53 -0.86 11.31
N TYR A 162 -1.72 -0.42 10.89
CA TYR A 162 -1.95 0.94 10.39
C TYR A 162 -2.15 1.99 11.49
N CYS A 163 -2.25 1.55 12.75
CA CYS A 163 -2.57 2.37 13.92
C CYS A 163 -3.90 3.13 13.79
N GLU A 164 -4.93 2.45 13.26
CA GLU A 164 -6.27 3.04 13.06
C GLU A 164 -7.32 2.32 13.91
N LYS A 165 -8.44 3.02 14.17
CA LYS A 165 -9.52 2.49 15.02
C LYS A 165 -10.54 1.65 14.27
N ASN A 166 -10.65 1.84 12.96
CA ASN A 166 -11.61 1.14 12.12
C ASN A 166 -11.08 1.01 10.68
N ILE A 167 -11.66 0.07 9.94
CA ILE A 167 -11.17 -0.28 8.60
C ILE A 167 -11.44 0.81 7.57
N ALA A 168 -12.48 1.63 7.74
CA ALA A 168 -12.73 2.77 6.87
C ALA A 168 -11.60 3.82 6.95
N ASP A 169 -11.08 4.10 8.14
CA ASP A 169 -9.94 5.02 8.32
C ASP A 169 -8.67 4.46 7.66
N VAL A 170 -8.46 3.14 7.68
CA VAL A 170 -7.38 2.46 6.93
C VAL A 170 -7.60 2.63 5.43
N MET A 171 -8.79 2.30 4.94
CA MET A 171 -9.11 2.34 3.51
C MET A 171 -9.09 3.76 2.94
N ALA A 172 -9.36 4.78 3.76
CA ALA A 172 -9.22 6.18 3.36
C ALA A 172 -7.79 6.56 2.94
N ARG A 173 -6.77 5.73 3.21
CA ARG A 173 -5.39 5.91 2.73
C ARG A 173 -5.17 5.44 1.29
N PHE A 174 -6.08 4.61 0.77
CA PHE A 174 -5.97 3.95 -0.53
C PHE A 174 -6.95 4.48 -1.56
N VAL A 175 -7.85 5.39 -1.17
CA VAL A 175 -8.78 6.08 -2.07
C VAL A 175 -8.16 7.38 -2.58
N SER A 176 -8.79 7.97 -3.60
CA SER A 176 -8.34 9.25 -4.14
C SER A 176 -8.43 10.38 -3.11
N GLU A 177 -7.64 11.44 -3.29
CA GLU A 177 -7.65 12.60 -2.38
C GLU A 177 -9.04 13.25 -2.29
N SER A 178 -9.76 13.35 -3.41
CA SER A 178 -11.12 13.90 -3.44
C SER A 178 -12.10 13.04 -2.65
N GLU A 179 -12.12 11.72 -2.87
CA GLU A 179 -12.96 10.78 -2.11
C GLU A 179 -12.63 10.82 -0.61
N ARG A 180 -11.34 10.93 -0.28
CA ARG A 180 -10.90 11.03 1.11
C ARG A 180 -11.42 12.30 1.77
N ILE A 181 -11.34 13.45 1.09
CA ILE A 181 -11.88 14.72 1.59
C ILE A 181 -13.39 14.64 1.74
N GLU A 182 -14.11 14.09 0.76
CA GLU A 182 -15.56 13.88 0.81
C GLU A 182 -15.95 13.05 2.05
N PHE A 183 -15.28 11.91 2.29
CA PHE A 183 -15.57 11.05 3.43
C PHE A 183 -15.36 11.74 4.79
N TYR A 184 -14.38 12.62 4.89
CA TYR A 184 -14.06 13.37 6.12
C TYR A 184 -14.65 14.78 6.16
N PHE A 185 -15.49 15.15 5.18
CA PHE A 185 -15.90 16.54 4.98
C PHE A 185 -16.56 17.14 6.24
N ASP A 186 -17.44 16.38 6.89
CA ASP A 186 -18.14 16.77 8.12
C ASP A 186 -17.58 16.08 9.38
N LYS A 187 -16.36 15.54 9.31
CA LYS A 187 -15.72 14.82 10.42
C LYS A 187 -14.63 15.66 11.07
N ALA A 188 -14.66 15.73 12.40
CA ALA A 188 -13.67 16.46 13.18
C ALA A 188 -12.27 15.81 13.12
N ASN A 189 -11.23 16.59 13.47
CA ASN A 189 -9.83 16.14 13.58
C ASN A 189 -9.18 15.69 12.26
N ARG A 190 -9.70 16.15 11.13
CA ARG A 190 -9.23 15.77 9.77
C ARG A 190 -8.84 16.98 8.92
N LEU A 191 -8.74 18.17 9.51
CA LEU A 191 -8.35 19.41 8.83
C LEU A 191 -7.00 19.34 8.13
N THR A 192 -6.05 18.53 8.63
CA THR A 192 -4.72 18.35 8.03
C THR A 192 -4.74 17.64 6.66
N LEU A 193 -5.90 17.14 6.23
CA LEU A 193 -6.08 16.65 4.85
C LEU A 193 -6.12 17.79 3.84
N VAL A 194 -6.43 19.02 4.27
CA VAL A 194 -6.50 20.18 3.39
C VAL A 194 -5.10 20.77 3.20
N SER A 195 -4.64 20.84 1.95
CA SER A 195 -3.41 21.53 1.58
C SER A 195 -3.33 22.93 2.18
N GLY A 196 -2.20 23.23 2.85
CA GLY A 196 -2.01 24.47 3.59
C GLY A 196 -2.29 24.37 5.10
N VAL A 197 -2.96 23.31 5.57
CA VAL A 197 -3.22 23.07 6.99
C VAL A 197 -2.17 22.11 7.56
N ASN A 198 -1.15 22.67 8.23
CA ASN A 198 -0.23 21.88 9.06
C ASN A 198 -0.80 21.70 10.49
N LYS A 199 -0.13 20.93 11.34
CA LYS A 199 -0.57 20.69 12.74
C LYS A 199 -0.81 21.98 13.52
N LYS A 200 0.03 23.01 13.33
CA LYS A 200 -0.12 24.31 14.01
C LYS A 200 -1.36 25.07 13.51
N ALA A 201 -1.59 25.07 12.20
CA ALA A 201 -2.77 25.69 11.59
C ALA A 201 -4.04 24.95 12.01
N ALA A 202 -4.04 23.62 12.05
CA ALA A 202 -5.15 22.81 12.56
C ALA A 202 -5.50 23.19 14.01
N SER A 203 -4.52 23.24 14.91
CA SER A 203 -4.77 23.65 16.30
C SER A 203 -5.29 25.10 16.42
N ALA A 204 -4.86 26.00 15.54
CA ALA A 204 -5.36 27.38 15.53
C ALA A 204 -6.81 27.49 15.02
N LEU A 205 -7.18 26.67 14.02
CA LEU A 205 -8.55 26.53 13.53
C LEU A 205 -9.46 25.97 14.62
N GLU A 206 -9.04 24.88 15.28
CA GLU A 206 -9.77 24.25 16.37
C GLU A 206 -9.97 25.20 17.55
N ALA A 207 -8.96 25.99 17.91
CA ALA A 207 -9.06 27.03 18.94
C ALA A 207 -10.00 28.18 18.55
N SER A 208 -10.25 28.37 17.25
CA SER A 208 -11.18 29.35 16.70
C SER A 208 -12.59 28.78 16.45
N GLY A 209 -12.84 27.53 16.88
CA GLY A 209 -14.14 26.87 16.75
C GLY A 209 -14.39 26.19 15.41
N ILE A 210 -13.36 25.98 14.59
CA ILE A 210 -13.44 25.29 13.30
C ILE A 210 -12.84 23.90 13.47
N TYR A 211 -13.67 22.86 13.36
CA TYR A 211 -13.32 21.47 13.60
C TYR A 211 -13.40 20.62 12.34
N THR A 212 -14.21 21.00 11.35
CA THR A 212 -14.49 20.20 10.14
C THR A 212 -14.05 20.90 8.85
N ILE A 213 -13.86 20.11 7.79
CA ILE A 213 -13.52 20.65 6.46
C ILE A 213 -14.69 21.48 5.91
N LYS A 214 -15.93 21.07 6.20
CA LYS A 214 -17.16 21.80 5.87
C LYS A 214 -17.23 23.19 6.49
N GLU A 215 -16.82 23.33 7.74
CA GLU A 215 -16.73 24.64 8.39
C GLU A 215 -15.62 25.48 7.74
N LEU A 216 -14.48 24.86 7.48
CA LEU A 216 -13.34 25.50 6.82
C LEU A 216 -13.68 25.99 5.40
N SER A 217 -14.49 25.25 4.64
CA SER A 217 -14.89 25.62 3.28
C SER A 217 -15.79 26.85 3.22
N ASN A 218 -16.44 27.21 4.32
CA ASN A 218 -17.26 28.42 4.41
C ASN A 218 -16.45 29.69 4.72
N MET A 219 -15.14 29.56 4.96
CA MET A 219 -14.29 30.69 5.31
C MET A 219 -13.74 31.40 4.08
N THR A 220 -13.57 32.72 4.19
CA THR A 220 -12.84 33.49 3.19
C THR A 220 -11.34 33.57 3.51
N GLU A 221 -10.50 33.91 2.53
CA GLU A 221 -9.07 34.18 2.77
C GLU A 221 -8.88 35.24 3.88
N SER A 222 -9.75 36.26 3.91
CA SER A 222 -9.70 37.31 4.94
C SER A 222 -9.96 36.77 6.33
N ASP A 223 -10.88 35.83 6.49
CA ASP A 223 -11.21 35.25 7.79
C ASP A 223 -10.09 34.33 8.28
N LEU A 224 -9.48 33.57 7.38
CA LEU A 224 -8.34 32.70 7.69
C LEU A 224 -7.12 33.48 8.17
N VAL A 225 -6.80 34.61 7.53
CA VAL A 225 -5.62 35.42 7.91
C VAL A 225 -5.80 36.12 9.28
N LYS A 226 -7.03 36.28 9.77
CA LYS A 226 -7.28 36.81 11.13
C LYS A 226 -6.93 35.79 12.22
N ILE A 227 -6.85 34.50 11.89
CA ILE A 227 -6.53 33.44 12.84
C ILE A 227 -5.02 33.41 13.10
N ASN A 228 -4.64 33.65 14.36
CA ASN A 228 -3.24 33.63 14.76
C ASN A 228 -2.65 32.22 14.56
N GLY A 229 -1.71 32.10 13.62
CA GLY A 229 -1.11 30.83 13.22
C GLY A 229 -1.33 30.47 11.76
N ILE A 230 -2.18 31.20 11.04
CA ILE A 230 -2.42 31.03 9.61
C ILE A 230 -1.90 32.25 8.85
N GLY A 231 -0.86 32.03 8.03
CA GLY A 231 -0.32 33.07 7.15
C GLY A 231 -1.08 33.16 5.83
N LYS A 232 -0.91 34.28 5.12
CA LYS A 232 -1.53 34.53 3.80
C LYS A 232 -1.31 33.38 2.80
N VAL A 233 -0.08 32.86 2.71
CA VAL A 233 0.25 31.74 1.81
C VAL A 233 -0.54 30.46 2.17
N SER A 234 -0.69 30.17 3.46
CA SER A 234 -1.47 29.00 3.90
C SER A 234 -2.96 29.20 3.62
N ALA A 235 -3.50 30.39 3.88
CA ALA A 235 -4.88 30.72 3.57
C ALA A 235 -5.19 30.56 2.07
N GLN A 236 -4.31 31.06 1.20
CA GLN A 236 -4.48 30.91 -0.25
C GLN A 236 -4.48 29.44 -0.69
N LYS A 237 -3.59 28.62 -0.15
CA LYS A 237 -3.54 27.17 -0.43
C LYS A 237 -4.83 26.47 -0.02
N ILE A 238 -5.36 26.80 1.17
CA ILE A 238 -6.61 26.24 1.68
C ILE A 238 -7.75 26.56 0.72
N ILE A 239 -7.94 27.83 0.38
CA ILE A 239 -9.01 28.26 -0.53
C ILE A 239 -8.87 27.61 -1.90
N SER A 240 -7.65 27.58 -2.47
CA SER A 240 -7.43 26.95 -3.78
C SER A 240 -7.77 25.47 -3.77
N HIS A 241 -7.45 24.75 -2.69
CA HIS A 241 -7.70 23.32 -2.60
C HIS A 241 -9.18 23.01 -2.44
N LEU A 242 -9.91 23.79 -1.64
CA LEU A 242 -11.34 23.58 -1.41
C LEU A 242 -12.24 24.10 -2.54
N SER A 243 -11.68 24.89 -3.46
CA SER A 243 -12.41 25.40 -4.65
C SER A 243 -12.14 24.58 -5.92
N SER A 244 -11.22 23.61 -5.86
CA SER A 244 -10.86 22.72 -6.97
C SER A 244 -11.71 21.46 -6.93
#